data_AF-A0A6S7K3W7-F1
#
_entry.id   AF-A0A6S7K3W7-F1
#
_cell.length_a   1.000
_cell.length_b   1.000
_cell.length_c   1.000
_cell.angle_alpha   90.00
_cell.angle_beta   90.00
_cell.angle_gamma   90.00
#
_symmetry.space_group_name_H-M   'P 1'
#
loop_
_entity.id
_entity.type
_entity.pdbx_description
1 polymer ?
#
loop_
_entity_poly.entity_id
_entity_poly.type
_entity_poly.pdbx_seq_one_letter_code
_entity_poly.pdbx_strand_id
1 'polypeptide(L)'
;MASSLPPFPPFNVEDDTTATGQRWIKWKKRFENVLLAMDIDDETCKRALLLHYAGSPPFDIFETLTDTGDEKDYKKAMDRLTEHFTPQRNVDYETYLFRQARQQPNEILDQFTTHLRQLASTCEFTSVEEEIKSRLHYGNI
;
A
#
# COMPACT_ATOMS: atom_id res chain seq x y z
N MET A 1 12.07 21.40 -23.39
CA MET A 1 12.73 20.26 -22.75
C MET A 1 11.62 19.30 -22.36
N ALA A 2 11.51 18.14 -23.00
CA ALA A 2 10.49 17.15 -22.64
C ALA A 2 10.91 16.54 -21.30
N SER A 3 10.36 17.04 -20.19
CA SER A 3 10.50 16.41 -18.89
C SER A 3 9.74 15.10 -18.92
N SER A 4 10.44 14.01 -19.22
CA SER A 4 9.89 12.67 -19.15
C SER A 4 9.47 12.36 -17.71
N LEU A 5 8.24 11.92 -17.53
CA LEU A 5 7.74 11.40 -16.27
C LEU A 5 8.67 10.29 -15.73
N PRO A 6 9.00 10.27 -14.43
CA PRO A 6 9.89 9.26 -13.87
C PRO A 6 9.29 7.85 -14.01
N PRO A 7 10.13 6.82 -14.21
CA PRO A 7 9.64 5.45 -14.28
C PRO A 7 9.10 5.03 -12.91
N PHE A 8 7.81 4.72 -12.85
CA PHE A 8 7.15 4.22 -11.65
C PHE A 8 6.19 3.09 -12.04
N PRO A 9 6.30 1.91 -11.43
CA PRO A 9 5.53 0.75 -11.85
C PRO A 9 4.03 0.91 -11.53
N PRO A 10 3.15 0.47 -12.45
CA PRO A 10 1.71 0.52 -12.23
C PRO A 10 1.26 -0.43 -11.12
N PHE A 11 0.05 -0.22 -10.61
CA PHE A 11 -0.55 -1.12 -9.64
C PHE A 11 -1.16 -2.32 -10.37
N ASN A 12 -0.56 -3.49 -10.18
CA ASN A 12 -1.09 -4.74 -10.74
C ASN A 12 -2.16 -5.32 -9.80
N VAL A 13 -3.41 -5.41 -10.25
CA VAL A 13 -4.50 -5.95 -9.41
C VAL A 13 -4.38 -7.47 -9.22
N GLU A 14 -3.76 -8.20 -10.17
CA GLU A 14 -3.84 -9.66 -10.28
C GLU A 14 -2.75 -10.45 -9.54
N ASP A 15 -1.65 -9.82 -9.10
CA ASP A 15 -0.48 -10.53 -8.54
C ASP A 15 -0.77 -11.29 -7.23
N ASP A 16 -1.74 -10.85 -6.42
CA ASP A 16 -2.19 -11.51 -5.18
C ASP A 16 -3.50 -10.89 -4.68
N THR A 17 -4.61 -11.63 -4.80
CA THR A 17 -5.95 -11.15 -4.42
C THR A 17 -6.14 -11.02 -2.90
N THR A 18 -5.36 -11.71 -2.09
CA THR A 18 -5.49 -11.74 -0.62
C THR A 18 -4.85 -10.53 0.05
N ALA A 19 -3.80 -9.97 -0.57
CA ALA A 19 -3.07 -8.81 -0.06
C ALA A 19 -3.31 -7.51 -0.87
N THR A 20 -4.31 -7.48 -1.77
CA THR A 20 -4.58 -6.34 -2.67
C THR A 20 -4.62 -5.00 -1.95
N GLY A 21 -5.29 -4.91 -0.79
CA GLY A 21 -5.37 -3.68 -0.01
C GLY A 21 -4.02 -3.21 0.54
N GLN A 22 -3.20 -4.12 1.05
CA GLN A 22 -1.86 -3.77 1.54
C GLN A 22 -0.95 -3.28 0.41
N ARG A 23 -1.02 -3.97 -0.74
CA ARG A 23 -0.28 -3.59 -1.94
C ARG A 23 -0.72 -2.22 -2.43
N TRP A 24 -2.02 -1.91 -2.39
CA TRP A 24 -2.54 -0.59 -2.74
C TRP A 24 -2.02 0.50 -1.80
N ILE A 25 -2.08 0.30 -0.47
CA ILE A 25 -1.56 1.27 0.50
C ILE A 25 -0.06 1.51 0.30
N LYS A 26 0.73 0.46 0.03
CA LYS A 26 2.15 0.57 -0.27
C LYS A 26 2.38 1.35 -1.58
N TRP A 27 1.59 1.07 -2.61
CA TRP A 27 1.66 1.77 -3.89
C TRP A 27 1.32 3.25 -3.75
N LYS A 28 0.21 3.59 -3.07
CA LYS A 28 -0.22 4.95 -2.75
C LYS A 28 0.90 5.75 -2.08
N LYS A 29 1.52 5.22 -1.02
CA LYS A 29 2.63 5.89 -0.32
C LYS A 29 3.83 6.17 -1.24
N ARG A 30 4.16 5.22 -2.12
CA ARG A 30 5.26 5.42 -3.08
C ARG A 30 4.89 6.45 -4.15
N PHE A 31 3.64 6.48 -4.60
CA PHE A 31 3.14 7.47 -5.53
C PHE A 31 3.14 8.88 -4.93
N GLU A 32 2.72 9.04 -3.67
CA GLU A 32 2.80 10.33 -2.95
C GLU A 32 4.25 10.84 -2.84
N ASN A 33 5.22 9.95 -2.64
CA ASN A 33 6.64 10.32 -2.68
C ASN A 33 7.09 10.82 -4.06
N VAL A 34 6.54 10.28 -5.16
CA VAL A 34 6.84 10.76 -6.52
C VAL A 34 6.30 12.17 -6.71
N LEU A 35 5.06 12.43 -6.29
CA LEU A 35 4.46 13.77 -6.36
C LEU A 35 5.30 14.79 -5.57
N LEU A 36 5.72 14.42 -4.36
CA LEU A 36 6.58 15.25 -3.52
C LEU A 36 7.94 15.52 -4.18
N ALA A 37 8.59 14.50 -4.71
CA ALA A 37 9.90 14.63 -5.36
C ALA A 37 9.86 15.47 -6.64
N MET A 38 8.70 15.53 -7.31
CA MET A 38 8.47 16.34 -8.50
C MET A 38 7.94 17.75 -8.18
N ASP A 39 7.75 18.09 -6.91
CA ASP A 39 7.17 19.37 -6.45
C ASP A 39 5.79 19.67 -7.08
N ILE A 40 4.96 18.62 -7.20
CA ILE A 40 3.63 18.73 -7.81
C ILE A 40 2.60 18.97 -6.72
N ASP A 41 2.11 20.20 -6.63
CA ASP A 41 1.06 20.57 -5.67
C ASP A 41 -0.32 20.81 -6.30
N ASP A 42 -0.40 21.04 -7.61
CA ASP A 42 -1.68 21.23 -8.29
C ASP A 42 -2.54 19.95 -8.25
N GLU A 43 -3.74 20.04 -7.66
CA GLU A 43 -4.62 18.89 -7.45
C GLU A 43 -5.08 18.26 -8.78
N THR A 44 -5.27 19.07 -9.83
CA THR A 44 -5.64 18.58 -11.17
C THR A 44 -4.52 17.70 -11.73
N CYS A 45 -3.28 18.16 -11.61
CA CYS A 45 -2.08 17.43 -12.01
C CYS A 45 -1.92 16.14 -11.19
N LYS A 46 -2.08 16.21 -9.86
CA LYS A 46 -2.04 15.01 -8.99
C LYS A 46 -3.08 13.97 -9.40
N ARG A 47 -4.31 14.39 -9.70
CA ARG A 47 -5.39 13.50 -10.16
C ARG A 47 -5.05 12.86 -11.51
N ALA A 48 -4.58 13.64 -12.48
CA ALA A 48 -4.17 13.11 -13.78
C ALA A 48 -3.02 12.09 -13.65
N LEU A 49 -2.03 12.39 -12.80
CA LEU A 49 -0.91 11.49 -12.56
C LEU A 49 -1.33 10.22 -11.82
N LEU A 50 -2.26 10.30 -10.87
CA LEU A 50 -2.82 9.14 -10.19
C LEU A 50 -3.40 8.16 -11.21
N LEU A 51 -4.27 8.67 -12.09
CA LEU A 51 -4.95 7.88 -13.12
C LEU A 51 -4.00 7.36 -14.19
N HIS A 52 -2.93 8.10 -14.52
CA HIS A 52 -1.90 7.66 -15.45
C HIS A 52 -1.02 6.54 -14.86
N TYR A 53 -0.49 6.75 -13.66
CA TYR A 53 0.47 5.84 -13.04
C TYR A 53 -0.16 4.61 -12.41
N ALA A 54 -1.43 4.66 -12.00
CA ALA A 54 -2.10 3.49 -11.44
C ALA A 54 -2.18 2.34 -12.46
N GLY A 55 -2.24 2.65 -13.76
CA GLY A 55 -2.32 1.69 -14.85
C GLY A 55 -3.77 1.42 -15.29
N SER A 56 -3.93 0.65 -16.36
CA SER A 56 -5.25 0.40 -16.98
C SER A 56 -6.27 -0.18 -15.99
N PRO A 57 -5.96 -1.26 -15.24
CA PRO A 57 -7.01 -1.88 -14.42
C PRO A 57 -7.57 -0.96 -13.31
N PRO A 58 -6.73 -0.23 -12.53
CA PRO A 58 -7.24 0.77 -11.60
C PRO A 58 -7.94 1.95 -12.25
N PHE A 59 -7.53 2.35 -13.46
CA PHE A 59 -8.22 3.38 -14.24
C PHE A 59 -9.61 2.93 -14.65
N ASP A 60 -9.74 1.72 -15.20
CA ASP A 60 -11.02 1.14 -15.60
C ASP A 60 -11.96 1.00 -14.39
N ILE A 61 -11.42 0.60 -13.23
CA ILE A 61 -12.16 0.60 -11.95
C ILE A 61 -12.62 2.01 -11.60
N PHE A 62 -11.73 3.01 -11.67
CA PHE A 62 -12.05 4.40 -11.35
C PHE A 62 -13.24 4.94 -12.14
N GLU A 63 -13.29 4.66 -13.44
CA GLU A 63 -14.38 5.07 -14.33
C GLU A 63 -15.74 4.46 -13.94
N THR A 64 -15.74 3.35 -13.21
CA THR A 64 -16.98 2.72 -12.68
C THR A 64 -17.42 3.28 -11.33
N LEU A 65 -16.54 3.99 -10.60
CA LEU A 65 -16.85 4.52 -9.28
C LEU A 65 -17.75 5.75 -9.40
N THR A 66 -18.72 5.85 -8.50
CA THR A 66 -19.56 7.05 -8.36
C THR A 66 -18.96 8.00 -7.34
N ASP A 67 -19.28 9.29 -7.47
CA ASP A 67 -18.86 10.32 -6.52
C ASP A 67 -17.33 10.37 -6.34
N THR A 68 -16.60 10.44 -7.46
CA THR A 68 -15.13 10.56 -7.51
C THR A 68 -14.62 12.00 -7.39
N GLY A 69 -15.52 12.97 -7.22
CA GLY A 69 -15.18 14.39 -7.19
C GLY A 69 -14.88 14.99 -8.55
N ASP A 70 -14.66 16.30 -8.56
CA ASP A 70 -14.34 17.06 -9.76
C ASP A 70 -12.86 16.88 -10.15
N GLU A 71 -12.45 17.47 -11.27
CA GLU A 71 -11.07 17.41 -11.78
C GLU A 71 -10.01 17.88 -10.76
N LYS A 72 -10.40 18.76 -9.83
CA LYS A 72 -9.55 19.32 -8.77
C LYS A 72 -9.60 18.53 -7.46
N ASP A 73 -10.34 17.44 -7.40
CA ASP A 73 -10.50 16.64 -6.19
C ASP A 73 -9.59 15.40 -6.24
N TYR A 74 -8.27 15.60 -6.16
CA TYR A 74 -7.32 14.46 -6.11
C TYR A 74 -7.55 13.61 -4.86
N LYS A 75 -7.73 14.24 -3.71
CA LYS A 75 -7.98 13.52 -2.45
C LYS A 75 -9.18 12.58 -2.57
N LYS A 76 -10.30 13.06 -3.14
CA LYS A 76 -11.51 12.26 -3.30
C LYS A 76 -11.30 11.10 -4.27
N ALA A 77 -10.58 11.34 -5.37
CA ALA A 77 -10.20 10.27 -6.30
C ALA A 77 -9.39 9.16 -5.62
N MET A 78 -8.36 9.55 -4.87
CA MET A 78 -7.49 8.63 -4.14
C MET A 78 -8.25 7.87 -3.07
N ASP A 79 -9.14 8.53 -2.33
CA ASP A 79 -9.92 7.90 -1.26
C ASP A 79 -10.89 6.86 -1.82
N ARG A 80 -11.54 7.14 -2.97
CA ARG A 80 -12.43 6.18 -3.64
C ARG A 80 -11.70 4.93 -4.14
N LEU A 81 -10.54 5.10 -4.77
CA LEU A 81 -9.71 3.96 -5.17
C LEU A 81 -9.23 3.18 -3.94
N THR A 82 -8.87 3.89 -2.86
CA THR A 82 -8.47 3.26 -1.61
C THR A 82 -9.61 2.42 -1.04
N GLU A 83 -10.82 2.97 -0.91
CA GLU A 83 -12.00 2.25 -0.43
C GLU A 83 -12.28 0.99 -1.27
N HIS A 84 -12.15 1.08 -2.60
CA HIS A 84 -12.33 -0.05 -3.49
C HIS A 84 -11.29 -1.16 -3.29
N PHE A 85 -10.00 -0.80 -3.13
CA PHE A 85 -8.92 -1.78 -2.97
C PHE A 85 -8.70 -2.24 -1.53
N THR A 86 -9.27 -1.53 -0.54
CA THR A 86 -9.20 -1.88 0.88
C THR A 86 -10.59 -2.17 1.47
N PRO A 87 -11.39 -3.10 0.91
CA PRO A 87 -12.63 -3.49 1.57
C PRO A 87 -12.27 -4.07 2.95
N GLN A 88 -12.98 -3.57 3.98
CA GLN A 88 -12.71 -3.73 5.42
C GLN A 88 -11.61 -4.75 5.75
N ARG A 89 -10.39 -4.24 5.93
CA ARG A 89 -9.24 -5.05 6.33
C ARG A 89 -9.60 -5.84 7.58
N ASN A 90 -9.56 -7.18 7.46
CA ASN A 90 -9.78 -8.04 8.61
C ASN A 90 -8.52 -8.04 9.48
N VAL A 91 -8.51 -7.21 10.52
CA VAL A 91 -7.41 -7.08 11.48
C VAL A 91 -7.05 -8.43 12.11
N ASP A 92 -8.03 -9.33 12.29
CA ASP A 92 -7.77 -10.68 12.82
C ASP A 92 -6.97 -11.54 11.84
N TYR A 93 -7.27 -11.42 10.54
CA TYR A 93 -6.50 -12.11 9.49
C TYR A 93 -5.07 -11.58 9.40
N GLU A 94 -4.90 -10.27 9.49
CA GLU A 94 -3.57 -9.63 9.50
C GLU A 94 -2.74 -10.07 10.71
N THR A 95 -3.38 -10.05 11.89
CA THR A 95 -2.80 -10.55 13.12
C THR A 95 -2.43 -12.02 12.98
N TYR A 96 -3.30 -12.84 12.38
CA TYR A 96 -3.00 -14.24 12.10
C TYR A 96 -1.75 -14.42 11.22
N LEU A 97 -1.61 -13.65 10.14
CA LEU A 97 -0.41 -13.68 9.29
C LEU A 97 0.85 -13.29 10.07
N PHE A 98 0.79 -12.23 10.88
CA PHE A 98 1.88 -11.84 11.77
C PHE A 98 2.25 -12.95 12.77
N ARG A 99 1.26 -13.62 13.36
CA ARG A 99 1.48 -14.74 14.31
C ARG A 99 1.97 -16.02 13.61
N GLN A 100 1.74 -16.17 12.31
CA GLN A 100 2.24 -17.28 11.51
C GLN A 100 3.66 -17.07 10.98
N ALA A 101 4.12 -15.81 10.89
CA ALA A 101 5.44 -15.50 10.38
C ALA A 101 6.54 -16.25 11.14
N ARG A 102 7.41 -16.90 10.36
CA ARG A 102 8.61 -17.62 10.81
C ARG A 102 9.81 -17.16 10.00
N GLN A 103 10.96 -17.08 10.66
CA GLN A 103 12.23 -16.79 10.03
C GLN A 103 12.54 -17.87 9.00
N GLN A 104 12.88 -17.48 7.77
CA GLN A 104 13.27 -18.45 6.75
C GLN A 104 14.67 -19.00 7.03
N PRO A 105 15.01 -20.22 6.58
CA PRO A 105 16.31 -20.84 6.85
C PRO A 105 17.54 -20.00 6.47
N ASN A 106 17.38 -19.10 5.49
CA ASN A 106 18.45 -18.23 4.97
C ASN A 106 18.24 -16.74 5.29
N GLU A 107 17.24 -16.40 6.10
CA GLU A 107 16.94 -15.02 6.46
C GLU A 107 17.72 -14.66 7.72
N ILE A 108 18.41 -13.52 7.73
CA ILE A 108 19.07 -13.02 8.94
C ILE A 108 18.07 -12.33 9.87
N LEU A 109 18.39 -12.25 11.16
CA LEU A 109 17.48 -11.71 12.19
C LEU A 109 16.95 -10.30 11.86
N ASP A 110 17.80 -9.42 11.30
CA ASP A 110 17.40 -8.05 10.93
C ASP A 110 16.41 -8.01 9.76
N GLN A 111 16.55 -8.93 8.79
CA GLN A 111 15.61 -9.09 7.69
C GLN A 111 14.26 -9.58 8.23
N PHE A 112 14.28 -10.59 9.11
CA PHE A 112 13.08 -11.10 9.74
C PHE A 112 12.38 -10.05 10.61
N THR A 113 13.15 -9.26 11.37
CA THR A 113 12.62 -8.14 12.16
C THR A 113 11.96 -7.08 11.27
N THR A 114 12.56 -6.80 10.10
CA THR A 114 11.99 -5.88 9.11
C THR A 114 10.68 -6.43 8.53
N HIS A 115 10.64 -7.72 8.21
CA HIS A 115 9.43 -8.40 7.75
C HIS A 115 8.32 -8.37 8.81
N LEU A 116 8.65 -8.66 10.08
CA LEU A 116 7.69 -8.55 11.19
C LEU A 116 7.17 -7.13 11.37
N ARG A 117 8.00 -6.09 11.20
CA ARG A 117 7.53 -4.69 11.21
C ARG A 117 6.55 -4.38 10.07
N GLN A 118 6.78 -4.96 8.90
CA GLN A 118 5.87 -4.80 7.76
C GLN A 118 4.50 -5.42 8.05
N LEU A 119 4.48 -6.66 8.55
CA LEU A 119 3.24 -7.36 8.92
C LEU A 119 2.52 -6.64 10.09
N ALA A 120 3.25 -6.21 11.11
CA ALA A 120 2.66 -5.51 12.25
C ALA A 120 2.05 -4.15 11.91
N SER A 121 2.48 -3.51 10.81
CA SER A 121 1.95 -2.21 10.36
C SER A 121 0.45 -2.25 10.06
N THR A 122 -0.13 -3.45 9.89
CA THR A 122 -1.54 -3.66 9.61
C THR A 122 -2.35 -4.31 10.73
N CYS A 123 -1.73 -4.66 11.87
CA CYS A 123 -2.38 -5.45 12.92
C CYS A 123 -3.00 -4.61 14.06
N GLU A 124 -2.98 -3.27 13.97
CA GLU A 124 -3.53 -2.34 14.98
C GLU A 124 -3.05 -2.60 16.43
N PHE A 125 -1.83 -3.12 16.56
CA PHE A 125 -1.25 -3.40 17.88
C PHE A 125 -1.04 -2.13 18.69
N THR A 126 -1.29 -2.22 20.00
CA THR A 126 -0.99 -1.14 20.94
C THR A 126 0.52 -0.85 21.01
N SER A 127 1.34 -1.90 20.94
CA SER A 127 2.79 -1.79 20.90
C SER A 127 3.38 -2.78 19.88
N VAL A 128 3.76 -2.27 18.72
CA VAL A 128 4.40 -3.08 17.66
C VAL A 128 5.72 -3.70 18.15
N GLU A 129 6.47 -2.98 18.97
CA GLU A 129 7.79 -3.43 19.43
C GLU A 129 7.70 -4.57 20.44
N GLU A 130 6.70 -4.56 21.33
CA GLU A 130 6.44 -5.68 22.24
C GLU A 130 6.01 -6.93 21.47
N GLU A 131 5.18 -6.75 20.44
CA GLU A 131 4.71 -7.85 19.63
C GLU A 131 5.84 -8.48 18.81
N ILE A 132 6.72 -7.66 18.25
CA ILE A 132 7.92 -8.16 17.56
C ILE A 132 8.83 -8.91 18.55
N LYS A 133 9.09 -8.36 19.75
CA LYS A 133 9.91 -9.05 20.77
C LYS A 133 9.31 -10.40 21.15
N SER A 134 7.99 -10.46 21.33
CA SER A 134 7.26 -11.70 21.58
C SER A 134 7.47 -12.70 20.45
N ARG A 135 7.34 -12.27 19.18
CA ARG A 135 7.58 -13.14 18.02
C ARG A 135 9.02 -13.64 17.91
N LEU A 136 10.01 -12.81 18.22
CA LEU A 136 11.41 -13.22 18.19
C LEU A 136 11.75 -14.23 19.30
N HIS A 137 11.09 -14.17 20.46
CA HIS A 137 11.30 -15.12 21.56
C HIS A 137 10.55 -16.45 21.35
N TYR A 138 9.29 -16.39 20.88
CA TYR A 138 8.43 -17.58 20.76
C TYR A 138 8.39 -18.21 19.36
N GLY A 139 8.94 -17.54 18.33
CA GLY A 139 8.90 -17.99 16.93
C GLY A 139 10.09 -18.85 16.49
N ASN A 140 11.05 -19.13 17.39
CA ASN A 140 12.28 -19.89 17.13
C ASN A 140 12.21 -21.37 17.56
N ILE A 141 11.01 -21.94 17.70
CA ILE A 141 10.78 -23.37 18.01
C ILE A 141 9.93 -24.00 16.91
#